data_AF-A0A3S1U7C3-F1
#
_entry.id   AF-A0A3S1U7C3-F1
#
_cell.length_a   1.000
_cell.length_b   1.000
_cell.length_c   1.000
_cell.angle_alpha   90.00
_cell.angle_beta   90.00
_cell.angle_gamma   90.00
#
_symmetry.space_group_name_H-M   'P 1'
#
loop_
_entity.id
_entity.type
_entity.pdbx_description
1 polymer ?
#
loop_
_entity_poly.entity_id
_entity_poly.type
_entity_poly.pdbx_seq_one_letter_code
_entity_poly.pdbx_strand_id
1 'polypeptide(L)'
;ARATHSFGLIWIDSIAALMPEDEDGIDLPEGSVLARTLGLDHKAGALQPQLSPENVVIVGLRHADPAEARVLKDSRVSAFTMTDIDAMGMRDLMHEAIRIATSGTQGFHVSYSPTATEFAGWAAGSGGLTVRETHQAMEAIALSGGLLSMDVSGLTADLEPRIGTDAVNFVMSAFGKRIL
;
A
#
# COMPACT_ATOMS: atom_id res chain seq x y z
N ALA A 1 6.22 -8.30 -24.80
CA ALA A 1 7.29 -7.28 -24.69
C ALA A 1 7.10 -6.57 -23.35
N ARG A 2 8.16 -6.39 -22.55
CA ARG A 2 8.07 -5.66 -21.27
C ARG A 2 7.66 -4.22 -21.59
N ALA A 3 6.53 -3.77 -21.05
CA ALA A 3 6.03 -2.42 -21.32
C ALA A 3 7.09 -1.39 -20.87
N THR A 4 7.47 -0.49 -21.77
CA THR A 4 8.54 0.49 -21.55
C THR A 4 8.15 1.59 -20.54
N HIS A 5 6.93 1.55 -19.98
CA HIS A 5 6.47 2.48 -18.96
C HIS A 5 5.88 1.81 -17.70
N SER A 6 6.33 0.61 -17.31
CA SER A 6 5.86 -0.03 -16.08
C SER A 6 6.32 0.68 -14.81
N PHE A 7 5.47 0.66 -13.79
CA PHE A 7 5.73 1.16 -12.44
C PHE A 7 5.38 0.08 -11.40
N GLY A 8 6.00 0.13 -10.22
CA GLY A 8 5.61 -0.69 -9.08
C GLY A 8 4.59 0.00 -8.19
N LEU A 9 4.09 -0.74 -7.20
CA LEU A 9 3.13 -0.23 -6.22
C LEU A 9 3.59 -0.61 -4.81
N ILE A 10 3.67 0.38 -3.94
CA ILE A 10 3.77 0.18 -2.50
C ILE A 10 2.42 0.58 -1.89
N TRP A 11 1.69 -0.40 -1.40
CA TRP A 11 0.37 -0.27 -0.79
C TRP A 11 0.51 -0.33 0.73
N ILE A 12 0.45 0.83 1.38
CA ILE A 12 0.60 0.95 2.84
C ILE A 12 -0.80 1.01 3.44
N ASP A 13 -1.30 -0.15 3.89
CA ASP A 13 -2.65 -0.33 4.38
C ASP A 13 -2.74 -1.50 5.36
N SER A 14 -3.76 -1.47 6.21
CA SER A 14 -4.17 -2.57 7.08
C SER A 14 -4.85 -3.74 6.35
N ILE A 15 -5.40 -3.51 5.15
CA ILE A 15 -6.08 -4.52 4.31
C ILE A 15 -5.38 -4.73 2.97
N ALA A 16 -5.63 -5.88 2.35
CA ALA A 16 -5.01 -6.23 1.07
C ALA A 16 -5.76 -5.67 -0.15
N ALA A 17 -7.06 -5.37 -0.01
CA ALA A 17 -7.93 -4.96 -1.11
C ALA A 17 -8.01 -6.00 -2.25
N LEU A 18 -7.91 -7.29 -1.90
CA LEU A 18 -7.85 -8.42 -2.84
C LEU A 18 -9.10 -9.32 -2.80
N MET A 19 -10.21 -8.85 -2.22
CA MET A 19 -11.44 -9.62 -2.18
C MET A 19 -11.90 -9.96 -3.61
N PRO A 20 -12.19 -11.25 -3.90
CA PRO A 20 -12.87 -11.62 -5.13
C PRO A 20 -14.28 -11.02 -5.16
N GLU A 21 -14.63 -10.36 -6.25
CA GLU A 21 -15.98 -9.85 -6.46
C GLU A 21 -16.82 -10.84 -7.24
N ASP A 22 -18.08 -11.04 -6.85
CA ASP A 22 -19.05 -11.88 -7.57
C ASP A 22 -19.79 -11.10 -8.66
N GLU A 23 -19.98 -9.78 -8.53
CA GLU A 23 -20.73 -8.95 -9.48
C GLU A 23 -19.86 -8.27 -10.57
N ASP A 24 -20.38 -8.22 -11.80
CA ASP A 24 -19.74 -7.52 -12.92
C ASP A 24 -20.11 -6.03 -12.87
N GLY A 25 -19.13 -5.15 -12.69
CA GLY A 25 -19.38 -3.71 -12.56
C GLY A 25 -18.10 -2.87 -12.44
N ILE A 26 -18.25 -1.55 -12.64
CA ILE A 26 -17.17 -0.55 -12.46
C ILE A 26 -17.18 0.10 -11.07
N ASP A 27 -18.27 -0.08 -10.31
CA ASP A 27 -18.31 0.32 -8.90
C ASP A 27 -17.51 -0.73 -8.13
N LEU A 28 -16.37 -0.31 -7.58
CA LEU A 28 -15.40 -1.20 -6.96
C LEU A 28 -15.34 -0.91 -5.47
N PRO A 29 -15.73 -1.87 -4.62
CA PRO A 29 -15.47 -1.78 -3.20
C PRO A 29 -13.98 -1.59 -2.93
N GLU A 30 -13.65 -0.80 -1.91
CA GLU A 30 -12.27 -0.60 -1.46
C GLU A 30 -11.56 -1.93 -1.21
N GLY A 31 -12.30 -2.92 -0.69
CA GLY A 31 -11.79 -4.27 -0.43
C GLY A 31 -11.38 -5.08 -1.66
N SER A 32 -11.64 -4.61 -2.88
CA SER A 32 -11.48 -5.41 -4.11
C SER A 32 -10.76 -4.65 -5.24
N VAL A 33 -10.44 -3.38 -5.00
CA VAL A 33 -9.87 -2.50 -6.02
C VAL A 33 -8.52 -3.03 -6.53
N LEU A 34 -7.70 -3.64 -5.67
CA LEU A 34 -6.40 -4.18 -6.09
C LEU A 34 -6.58 -5.48 -6.90
N ALA A 35 -7.54 -6.34 -6.53
CA ALA A 35 -7.84 -7.55 -7.30
C ALA A 35 -8.29 -7.20 -8.73
N ARG A 36 -9.19 -6.22 -8.89
CA ARG A 36 -9.64 -5.76 -10.21
C ARG A 36 -8.52 -5.08 -11.00
N THR A 37 -7.73 -4.24 -10.33
CA THR A 37 -6.61 -3.51 -10.96
C THR A 37 -5.58 -4.47 -11.53
N LEU A 38 -5.30 -5.57 -10.83
CA LEU A 38 -4.33 -6.59 -11.25
C LEU A 38 -4.95 -7.70 -12.12
N GLY A 39 -6.27 -7.69 -12.35
CA GLY A 39 -6.97 -8.72 -13.09
C GLY A 39 -6.95 -10.10 -12.42
N LEU A 40 -6.84 -10.14 -11.08
CA LEU A 40 -6.77 -11.38 -10.29
C LEU A 40 -8.14 -12.01 -10.05
N ASP A 41 -9.21 -11.24 -10.24
CA ASP A 41 -10.61 -11.71 -10.16
C ASP A 41 -11.10 -12.35 -11.47
N HIS A 42 -10.25 -12.43 -12.50
CA HIS A 42 -10.55 -13.02 -13.82
C HIS A 42 -11.73 -12.38 -14.56
N LYS A 43 -12.11 -11.15 -14.20
CA LYS A 43 -13.23 -10.44 -14.83
C LYS A 43 -12.80 -9.63 -16.05
N ALA A 44 -13.72 -9.49 -17.00
CA ALA A 44 -13.52 -8.62 -18.16
C ALA A 44 -13.45 -7.15 -17.71
N GLY A 45 -12.57 -6.36 -18.34
CA GLY A 45 -12.42 -4.94 -17.98
C GLY A 45 -11.49 -4.65 -16.80
N ALA A 46 -10.56 -5.57 -16.47
CA ALA A 46 -9.39 -5.20 -15.67
C ALA A 46 -8.79 -3.91 -16.23
N LEU A 47 -8.41 -2.97 -15.36
CA LEU A 47 -7.94 -1.63 -15.75
C LEU A 47 -6.65 -1.65 -16.60
N GLN A 48 -6.07 -2.84 -16.84
CA GLN A 48 -4.83 -3.10 -17.59
C GLN A 48 -3.75 -2.06 -17.28
N PRO A 49 -3.49 -1.77 -15.99
CA PRO A 49 -2.44 -0.83 -15.62
C PRO A 49 -1.09 -1.36 -16.12
N GLN A 50 -0.12 -0.47 -16.31
CA GLN A 50 1.27 -0.87 -16.51
C GLN A 50 1.93 -1.33 -15.19
N LEU A 51 1.20 -2.15 -14.42
CA LEU A 51 1.53 -2.66 -13.10
C LEU A 51 1.42 -4.18 -13.14
N SER A 52 2.48 -4.88 -12.75
CA SER A 52 2.51 -6.35 -12.70
C SER A 52 2.48 -6.81 -11.24
N PRO A 53 1.78 -7.91 -10.90
CA PRO A 53 1.64 -8.37 -9.51
C PRO A 53 2.99 -8.54 -8.79
N GLU A 54 4.05 -8.97 -9.48
CA GLU A 54 5.41 -9.11 -8.92
C GLU A 54 6.08 -7.79 -8.51
N ASN A 55 5.51 -6.64 -8.90
CA ASN A 55 5.98 -5.31 -8.53
C ASN A 55 5.03 -4.63 -7.53
N VAL A 56 4.07 -5.36 -6.97
CA VAL A 56 3.15 -4.88 -5.94
C VAL A 56 3.61 -5.39 -4.57
N VAL A 57 3.72 -4.46 -3.62
CA VAL A 57 4.08 -4.76 -2.24
C VAL A 57 3.05 -4.14 -1.30
N ILE A 58 2.44 -4.97 -0.46
CA ILE A 58 1.56 -4.54 0.63
C ILE A 58 2.40 -4.42 1.90
N VAL A 59 2.27 -3.32 2.63
CA VAL A 59 3.00 -3.05 3.88
C VAL A 59 2.00 -2.69 4.98
N GLY A 60 2.10 -3.38 6.12
CA GLY A 60 1.21 -3.14 7.26
C GLY A 60 -0.03 -4.02 7.28
N LEU A 61 -0.04 -5.10 6.47
CA LEU A 61 -1.18 -6.01 6.39
C LEU A 61 -1.47 -6.60 7.77
N ARG A 62 -2.66 -6.32 8.29
CA ARG A 62 -3.11 -6.76 9.61
C ARG A 62 -4.31 -7.68 9.53
N HIS A 63 -5.15 -7.49 8.52
CA HIS A 63 -6.34 -8.29 8.30
C HIS A 63 -6.43 -8.73 6.83
N ALA A 64 -6.64 -10.02 6.62
CA ALA A 64 -6.99 -10.59 5.32
C ALA A 64 -8.03 -11.67 5.54
N ASP A 65 -9.16 -11.57 4.86
CA ASP A 65 -10.16 -12.64 4.84
C ASP A 65 -9.56 -13.93 4.26
N PRO A 66 -10.01 -15.15 4.63
CA PRO A 66 -9.56 -16.39 4.00
C PRO A 66 -9.61 -16.39 2.47
N ALA A 67 -10.58 -15.70 1.86
CA ALA A 67 -10.66 -15.53 0.41
C ALA A 67 -9.51 -14.66 -0.13
N GLU A 68 -9.27 -13.49 0.47
CA GLU A 68 -8.12 -12.62 0.15
C GLU A 68 -6.79 -13.36 0.33
N ALA A 69 -6.63 -14.08 1.44
CA ALA A 69 -5.42 -14.81 1.75
C ALA A 69 -5.13 -15.89 0.69
N ARG A 70 -6.15 -16.48 0.07
CA ARG A 70 -5.99 -17.42 -1.05
C ARG A 70 -5.52 -16.69 -2.31
N VAL A 71 -6.19 -15.59 -2.68
CA VAL A 71 -5.78 -14.76 -3.82
C VAL A 71 -4.33 -14.29 -3.66
N LEU A 72 -3.97 -13.79 -2.48
CA LEU A 72 -2.64 -13.30 -2.18
C LEU A 72 -1.59 -14.42 -2.36
N LYS A 73 -1.85 -15.63 -1.84
CA LYS A 73 -0.95 -16.80 -1.98
C LYS A 73 -0.82 -17.31 -3.41
N ASP A 74 -1.88 -17.24 -4.19
CA ASP A 74 -1.90 -17.70 -5.58
C ASP A 74 -1.38 -16.62 -6.55
N SER A 75 -1.21 -15.39 -6.07
CA SER A 75 -0.66 -14.26 -6.83
C SER A 75 0.87 -14.15 -6.72
N ARG A 76 1.44 -13.15 -7.40
CA ARG A 76 2.86 -12.75 -7.24
C ARG A 76 3.03 -11.47 -6.41
N VAL A 77 1.95 -11.01 -5.76
CA VAL A 77 1.98 -9.85 -4.85
C VAL A 77 2.77 -10.20 -3.60
N SER A 78 3.67 -9.31 -3.19
CA SER A 78 4.37 -9.45 -1.91
C SER A 78 3.57 -8.77 -0.82
N ALA A 79 3.46 -9.37 0.37
CA ALA A 79 2.81 -8.76 1.51
C ALA A 79 3.68 -8.87 2.74
N PHE A 80 3.90 -7.72 3.39
CA PHE A 80 4.54 -7.60 4.68
C PHE A 80 3.48 -7.29 5.73
N THR A 81 3.29 -8.26 6.62
CA THR A 81 2.36 -8.18 7.74
C THR A 81 2.99 -7.43 8.91
N MET A 82 2.17 -7.13 9.94
CA MET A 82 2.69 -6.61 11.20
C MET A 82 3.75 -7.52 11.84
N THR A 83 3.63 -8.85 11.69
CA THR A 83 4.65 -9.80 12.18
C THR A 83 5.98 -9.67 11.45
N ASP A 84 5.96 -9.36 10.15
CA ASP A 84 7.18 -9.13 9.38
C ASP A 84 7.85 -7.81 9.80
N ILE A 85 7.05 -6.78 10.10
CA ILE A 85 7.52 -5.49 10.62
C ILE A 85 8.18 -5.68 12.00
N ASP A 86 7.54 -6.44 12.90
CA ASP A 86 8.09 -6.75 14.22
C ASP A 86 9.42 -7.50 14.13
N ALA A 87 9.58 -8.37 13.13
CA ALA A 87 10.77 -9.20 12.96
C ALA A 87 11.93 -8.49 12.25
N MET A 88 11.64 -7.73 11.19
CA MET A 88 12.66 -7.08 10.34
C MET A 88 12.98 -5.66 10.79
N GLY A 89 12.02 -4.99 11.43
CA GLY A 89 12.02 -3.55 11.62
C GLY A 89 11.71 -2.79 10.32
N MET A 90 11.07 -1.63 10.47
CA MET A 90 10.56 -0.84 9.36
C MET A 90 11.63 -0.43 8.32
N ARG A 91 12.87 -0.14 8.75
CA ARG A 91 13.96 0.23 7.82
C ARG A 91 14.26 -0.87 6.80
N ASP A 92 14.51 -2.08 7.29
CA ASP A 92 14.99 -3.17 6.43
C ASP A 92 13.84 -3.72 5.57
N LEU A 93 12.62 -3.71 6.13
CA LEU A 93 11.39 -4.02 5.40
C LEU A 93 11.15 -3.04 4.23
N MET A 94 11.28 -1.73 4.46
CA MET A 94 11.06 -0.75 3.40
C MET A 94 12.14 -0.80 2.32
N HIS A 95 13.39 -1.11 2.67
CA HIS A 95 14.41 -1.38 1.66
C HIS A 95 14.00 -2.54 0.73
N GLU A 96 13.46 -3.62 1.29
CA GLU A 96 12.99 -4.77 0.50
C GLU A 96 11.75 -4.43 -0.33
N ALA A 97 10.77 -3.73 0.27
CA ALA A 97 9.57 -3.28 -0.43
C ALA A 97 9.91 -2.40 -1.65
N ILE A 98 10.79 -1.42 -1.46
CA ILE A 98 11.27 -0.54 -2.54
C ILE A 98 12.02 -1.35 -3.60
N ARG A 99 12.88 -2.30 -3.20
CA ARG A 99 13.62 -3.17 -4.15
C ARG A 99 12.67 -3.98 -5.04
N ILE A 100 11.60 -4.54 -4.48
CA ILE A 100 10.58 -5.30 -5.23
C ILE A 100 9.82 -4.36 -6.18
N ALA A 101 9.34 -3.22 -5.68
CA ALA A 101 8.55 -2.27 -6.46
C ALA A 101 9.37 -1.61 -7.60
N THR A 102 10.68 -1.45 -7.42
CA THR A 102 11.61 -0.87 -8.43
C THR A 102 12.22 -1.92 -9.38
N SER A 103 11.94 -3.21 -9.19
CA SER A 103 12.55 -4.28 -9.98
C SER A 103 12.07 -4.25 -11.44
N GLY A 104 12.87 -3.64 -12.32
CA GLY A 104 12.56 -3.54 -13.74
C GLY A 104 11.43 -2.55 -14.06
N THR A 105 11.18 -1.59 -13.18
CA THR A 105 10.19 -0.52 -13.33
C THR A 105 10.88 0.84 -13.33
N GLN A 106 10.18 1.90 -13.75
CA GLN A 106 10.72 3.27 -13.73
C GLN A 106 10.75 3.91 -12.33
N GLY A 107 10.14 3.26 -11.35
CA GLY A 107 9.79 3.80 -10.06
C GLY A 107 8.48 3.19 -9.59
N PHE A 108 7.86 3.79 -8.58
CA PHE A 108 6.66 3.24 -7.96
C PHE A 108 5.65 4.32 -7.56
N HIS A 109 4.40 3.91 -7.52
CA HIS A 109 3.31 4.63 -6.88
C HIS A 109 3.19 4.21 -5.42
N VAL A 110 2.84 5.14 -4.53
CA VAL A 110 2.50 4.85 -3.13
C VAL A 110 1.02 5.13 -2.91
N SER A 111 0.26 4.12 -2.52
CA SER A 111 -1.09 4.33 -1.97
C SER A 111 -1.01 4.14 -0.46
N TYR A 112 -1.42 5.17 0.29
CA TYR A 112 -1.37 5.18 1.75
C TYR A 112 -2.76 5.34 2.35
N SER A 113 -3.14 4.42 3.23
CA SER A 113 -4.33 4.56 4.07
C SER A 113 -3.93 4.89 5.51
N PRO A 114 -4.55 5.90 6.15
CA PRO A 114 -4.33 6.18 7.56
C PRO A 114 -4.58 4.97 8.48
N THR A 115 -5.42 4.00 8.07
CA THR A 115 -5.74 2.79 8.85
C THR A 115 -4.55 1.86 9.08
N ALA A 116 -3.47 2.02 8.28
CA ALA A 116 -2.20 1.36 8.50
C ALA A 116 -1.51 1.83 9.79
N THR A 117 -1.75 3.07 10.21
CA THR A 117 -1.04 3.73 11.32
C THR A 117 -1.89 3.76 12.58
N GLU A 118 -1.30 3.39 13.71
CA GLU A 118 -1.90 3.50 15.03
C GLU A 118 -1.88 4.96 15.51
N PHE A 119 -3.08 5.47 15.81
CA PHE A 119 -3.29 6.76 16.44
C PHE A 119 -4.01 6.58 17.77
N ALA A 120 -3.57 7.31 18.79
CA ALA A 120 -4.17 7.23 20.12
C ALA A 120 -5.68 7.54 20.07
N GLY A 121 -6.49 6.61 20.59
CA GLY A 121 -7.95 6.75 20.65
C GLY A 121 -8.70 6.40 19.37
N TRP A 122 -8.00 5.98 18.30
CA TRP A 122 -8.64 5.64 17.03
C TRP A 122 -8.56 4.14 16.74
N ALA A 123 -9.71 3.46 16.81
CA ALA A 123 -9.79 2.00 16.73
C ALA A 123 -9.36 1.43 15.36
N ALA A 124 -9.60 2.16 14.27
CA ALA A 124 -9.32 1.66 12.92
C ALA A 124 -7.82 1.42 12.66
N GLY A 125 -6.95 2.19 13.32
CA GLY A 125 -5.50 2.04 13.25
C GLY A 125 -4.88 1.15 14.31
N SER A 126 -5.67 0.62 15.25
CA SER A 126 -5.17 -0.11 16.43
C SER A 126 -4.31 -1.31 16.04
N GLY A 127 -3.13 -1.45 16.67
CA GLY A 127 -2.17 -2.51 16.37
C GLY A 127 -1.50 -2.39 14.98
N GLY A 128 -1.52 -1.20 14.39
CA GLY A 128 -0.81 -0.86 13.16
C GLY A 128 0.59 -0.31 13.38
N LEU A 129 1.11 0.35 12.35
CA LEU A 129 2.39 1.06 12.39
C LEU A 129 2.35 2.16 13.44
N THR A 130 3.42 2.34 14.20
CA THR A 130 3.55 3.56 15.00
C THR A 130 3.70 4.77 14.07
N VAL A 131 3.28 5.96 14.54
CA VAL A 131 3.50 7.23 13.82
C VAL A 131 4.96 7.41 13.37
N ARG A 132 5.92 6.93 14.17
CA ARG A 132 7.35 6.99 13.85
C ARG A 132 7.75 6.03 12.73
N GLU A 133 7.19 4.83 12.71
CA GLU A 133 7.41 3.87 11.63
C GLU A 133 6.79 4.35 10.32
N THR A 134 5.62 4.97 10.37
CA THR A 134 5.02 5.60 9.19
C THR A 134 5.91 6.73 8.65
N HIS A 135 6.42 7.62 9.51
CA HIS A 135 7.42 8.60 9.09
C HIS A 135 8.68 7.95 8.49
N GLN A 136 9.22 6.90 9.13
CA GLN A 136 10.39 6.20 8.63
C GLN A 136 10.15 5.56 7.26
N ALA A 137 8.97 5.00 7.01
CA ALA A 137 8.58 4.46 5.72
C ALA A 137 8.53 5.55 4.64
N MET A 138 7.90 6.68 4.95
CA MET A 138 7.80 7.82 4.03
C MET A 138 9.17 8.46 3.74
N GLU A 139 10.04 8.57 4.74
CA GLU A 139 11.41 9.04 4.55
C GLU A 139 12.23 8.07 3.68
N ALA A 140 12.07 6.76 3.86
CA ALA A 140 12.70 5.75 2.99
C ALA A 140 12.20 5.87 1.54
N ILE A 141 10.90 6.09 1.33
CA ILE A 141 10.30 6.38 0.04
C ILE A 141 10.97 7.60 -0.59
N ALA A 142 11.07 8.72 0.13
CA ALA A 142 11.69 9.95 -0.37
C ALA A 142 13.17 9.75 -0.72
N LEU A 143 13.92 9.05 0.14
CA LEU A 143 15.34 8.78 -0.04
C LEU A 143 15.64 7.85 -1.22
N SER A 144 14.70 6.98 -1.60
CA SER A 144 14.87 6.07 -2.73
C SER A 144 15.01 6.76 -4.08
N GLY A 145 14.44 7.97 -4.21
CA GLY A 145 14.33 8.68 -5.49
C GLY A 145 13.41 8.00 -6.52
N GLY A 146 12.69 6.93 -6.13
CA GLY A 146 11.84 6.13 -7.02
C GLY A 146 10.35 6.48 -6.99
N LEU A 147 9.92 7.43 -6.15
CA LEU A 147 8.51 7.84 -6.05
C LEU A 147 8.07 8.59 -7.32
N LEU A 148 7.08 8.03 -8.03
CA LEU A 148 6.49 8.64 -9.24
C LEU A 148 5.20 9.40 -8.94
N SER A 149 4.39 8.87 -8.03
CA SER A 149 3.11 9.46 -7.61
C SER A 149 2.67 8.87 -6.27
N MET A 150 1.76 9.56 -5.58
CA MET A 150 1.20 9.12 -4.31
C MET A 150 -0.29 9.49 -4.22
N ASP A 151 -1.09 8.61 -3.62
CA ASP A 151 -2.43 8.94 -3.14
C ASP A 151 -2.57 8.69 -1.63
N VAL A 152 -3.63 9.25 -1.06
CA VAL A 152 -4.07 8.96 0.30
C VAL A 152 -5.53 8.53 0.24
N SER A 153 -5.79 7.27 0.60
CA SER A 153 -7.12 6.67 0.62
C SER A 153 -7.76 6.77 2.02
N GLY A 154 -9.01 6.32 2.14
CA GLY A 154 -9.69 6.21 3.44
C GLY A 154 -9.97 7.54 4.17
N LEU A 155 -9.85 8.68 3.50
CA LEU A 155 -10.19 9.99 4.09
C LEU A 155 -11.69 10.24 4.00
N THR A 156 -12.36 10.21 5.15
CA THR A 156 -13.80 10.46 5.28
C THR A 156 -14.07 11.80 5.97
N ALA A 157 -15.30 12.32 5.82
CA ALA A 157 -15.68 13.63 6.39
C ALA A 157 -15.75 13.63 7.93
N ASP A 158 -15.91 12.46 8.54
CA ASP A 158 -15.95 12.23 9.99
C ASP A 158 -14.58 11.89 10.59
N LEU A 159 -13.53 11.80 9.77
CA LEU A 159 -12.17 11.54 10.24
C LEU A 159 -11.71 12.63 11.21
N GLU A 160 -11.09 12.22 12.32
CA GLU A 160 -10.58 13.18 13.30
C GLU A 160 -9.52 14.11 12.66
N PRO A 161 -9.62 15.45 12.81
CA PRO A 161 -8.71 16.40 12.17
C PRO A 161 -7.22 16.17 12.46
N ARG A 162 -6.89 15.61 13.64
CA ARG A 162 -5.52 15.24 13.99
C ARG A 162 -4.97 14.18 13.03
N ILE A 163 -5.75 13.14 12.73
CA ILE A 163 -5.34 12.06 11.83
C ILE A 163 -5.12 12.60 10.41
N GLY A 164 -6.02 13.48 9.94
CA GLY A 164 -5.83 14.18 8.67
C GLY A 164 -4.55 15.03 8.64
N THR A 165 -4.25 15.73 9.73
CA THR A 165 -3.02 16.53 9.86
C THR A 165 -1.77 15.64 9.81
N ASP A 166 -1.78 14.50 10.49
CA ASP A 166 -0.67 13.55 10.47
C ASP A 166 -0.51 12.87 9.10
N ALA A 167 -1.61 12.55 8.41
CA ALA A 167 -1.56 12.07 7.02
C ALA A 167 -0.86 13.08 6.10
N VAL A 168 -1.15 14.38 6.24
CA VAL A 168 -0.43 15.44 5.51
C VAL A 168 1.05 15.49 5.90
N ASN A 169 1.38 15.31 7.18
CA ASN A 169 2.78 15.22 7.63
C ASN A 169 3.53 14.05 6.99
N PHE A 170 2.89 12.88 6.87
CA PHE A 170 3.45 11.72 6.21
C PHE A 170 3.67 11.94 4.72
N VAL A 171 2.69 12.55 4.02
CA VAL A 171 2.85 12.97 2.63
C VAL A 171 4.06 13.91 2.50
N MET A 172 4.18 14.93 3.37
CA MET A 172 5.35 15.81 3.33
C MET A 172 6.67 15.07 3.52
N SER A 173 6.75 14.08 4.42
CA SER A 173 7.93 13.22 4.58
C SER A 173 8.23 12.45 3.29
N ALA A 174 7.21 11.90 2.62
CA ALA A 174 7.36 11.15 1.36
C ALA A 174 7.88 12.02 0.20
N PHE A 175 7.56 13.32 0.24
CA PHE A 175 8.07 14.33 -0.69
C PHE A 175 9.34 15.04 -0.21
N GLY A 176 10.01 14.49 0.81
CA GLY A 176 11.37 14.90 1.20
C GLY A 176 11.46 15.98 2.27
N LYS A 177 10.37 16.32 2.97
CA LYS A 177 10.46 17.13 4.19
C LYS A 177 11.33 16.40 5.22
N ARG A 178 12.36 17.09 5.70
CA ARG A 178 13.26 16.59 6.75
C ARG A 178 13.16 17.46 7.99
N ILE A 179 13.59 16.88 9.11
CA ILE A 179 13.73 17.59 10.38
C ILE A 179 14.91 18.59 10.31
N LEU A 180 15.96 18.26 9.55
CA LEU A 180 17.18 19.04 9.35
C LEU A 180 17.43 19.33 7.86
#